data_AF-A0A534CJP2-F1
#
_entry.id   AF-A0A534CJP2-F1
#
_cell.length_a   1.000
_cell.length_b   1.000
_cell.length_c   1.000
_cell.angle_alpha   90.00
_cell.angle_beta   90.00
_cell.angle_gamma   90.00
#
_symmetry.space_group_name_H-M   'P 1'
#
loop_
_entity.id
_entity.type
_entity.pdbx_description
1 polymer ?
#
loop_
_entity_poly.entity_id
_entity_poly.type
_entity_poly.pdbx_seq_one_letter_code
_entity_poly.pdbx_strand_id
1 'polypeptide(L)'
;NARVAREYQVALPPELTPPQRLELARTFSRELADRYNVAVDLAVHDPRPGGDPRNFHAHLLTTTREVTPAGLGAKTGLDMGSGERFRRELPSSRDEFLALRERWATLTNSALREANIEARVEHRSLAARGIDREPRPSVPLTAYKIERRGARSEVAEHLRAEYRARVQKRLERAAAASTSDSTRTADRTHSDQGAAPASEQDSAAPRDVEEIRRQAREAWLRLRPKEAERGAGSAADHAVDHEREDVGK
;
A
#
# COMPACT_ATOMS: atom_id res chain seq x y z
N ASN A 1 14.62 24.22 5.89
CA ASN A 1 14.39 22.78 6.17
C ASN A 1 13.96 22.06 4.89
N ALA A 2 14.92 21.63 4.06
CA ALA A 2 14.62 20.95 2.80
C ALA A 2 14.37 19.44 3.02
N ARG A 3 13.49 18.82 2.22
CA ARG A 3 13.35 17.36 2.14
C ARG A 3 14.20 16.86 0.97
N VAL A 4 15.21 16.06 1.28
CA VAL A 4 16.24 15.62 0.31
C VAL A 4 15.79 14.42 -0.52
N ALA A 5 14.99 13.54 0.06
CA ALA A 5 14.46 12.34 -0.60
C ALA A 5 13.15 11.91 0.06
N ARG A 6 12.45 10.98 -0.60
CA ARG A 6 11.34 10.24 -0.02
C ARG A 6 11.62 8.75 -0.07
N GLU A 7 11.55 8.12 1.09
CA GLU A 7 11.69 6.68 1.24
C GLU A 7 10.32 6.00 1.25
N TYR A 8 10.18 4.96 0.43
CA TYR A 8 9.13 3.97 0.55
C TYR A 8 9.76 2.68 1.06
N GLN A 9 9.34 2.23 2.24
CA GLN A 9 9.76 0.94 2.79
C GLN A 9 8.63 -0.08 2.59
N VAL A 10 8.95 -1.19 1.93
CA VAL A 10 7.99 -2.25 1.63
C VAL A 10 8.47 -3.60 2.19
N ALA A 11 7.56 -4.36 2.78
CA ALA A 11 7.83 -5.73 3.21
C ALA A 11 7.64 -6.69 2.03
N LEU A 12 8.59 -7.60 1.85
CA LEU A 12 8.59 -8.59 0.78
C LEU A 12 8.16 -9.96 1.34
N PRO A 13 7.25 -10.69 0.66
CA PRO A 13 6.79 -11.99 1.14
C PRO A 13 7.95 -12.99 1.27
N PRO A 14 8.16 -13.62 2.44
CA PRO A 14 9.21 -14.63 2.60
C PRO A 14 8.97 -15.89 1.77
N GLU A 15 7.73 -16.12 1.32
CA GLU A 15 7.33 -17.26 0.50
C GLU A 15 7.85 -17.15 -0.95
N LEU A 16 8.15 -15.92 -1.42
CA LEU A 16 8.76 -15.70 -2.73
C LEU A 16 10.25 -15.99 -2.69
N THR A 17 10.80 -16.52 -3.78
CA THR A 17 12.25 -16.68 -3.96
C THR A 17 12.98 -15.34 -4.05
N PRO A 18 14.31 -15.27 -3.80
CA PRO A 18 15.04 -14.01 -3.90
C PRO A 18 14.89 -13.27 -5.25
N PRO A 19 14.95 -13.94 -6.43
CA PRO A 19 14.71 -13.27 -7.71
C PRO A 19 13.28 -12.72 -7.84
N GLN A 20 12.27 -13.46 -7.36
CA GLN A 20 10.87 -13.00 -7.40
C GLN A 20 10.65 -11.79 -6.48
N ARG A 21 11.28 -11.76 -5.30
CA ARG A 21 11.23 -10.61 -4.39
C ARG A 21 11.88 -9.38 -5.01
N LEU A 22 13.04 -9.56 -5.66
CA LEU A 22 13.71 -8.48 -6.39
C LEU A 22 12.83 -7.94 -7.51
N GLU A 23 12.20 -8.83 -8.30
CA GLU A 23 11.35 -8.42 -9.42
C GLU A 23 10.07 -7.70 -8.95
N LEU A 24 9.45 -8.16 -7.86
CA LEU A 24 8.33 -7.46 -7.22
C LEU A 24 8.72 -6.03 -6.81
N ALA A 25 9.87 -5.87 -6.14
CA ALA A 25 10.37 -4.55 -5.75
C ALA A 25 10.69 -3.67 -6.96
N ARG A 26 11.38 -4.21 -7.97
CA ARG A 26 11.71 -3.50 -9.23
C ARG A 26 10.48 -3.07 -10.00
N THR A 27 9.43 -3.89 -10.02
CA THR A 27 8.15 -3.54 -10.65
C THR A 27 7.53 -2.32 -9.99
N PHE A 28 7.45 -2.31 -8.67
CA PHE A 28 6.93 -1.15 -7.94
C PHE A 28 7.83 0.09 -8.09
N SER A 29 9.15 -0.07 -8.07
CA SER A 29 10.10 1.01 -8.35
C SER A 29 9.88 1.65 -9.71
N ARG A 30 9.70 0.84 -10.76
CA ARG A 30 9.40 1.33 -12.12
C ARG A 30 8.07 2.08 -12.17
N GLU A 31 7.03 1.57 -11.51
CA GLU A 31 5.76 2.28 -11.43
C GLU A 31 5.89 3.65 -10.74
N LEU A 32 6.66 3.74 -9.65
CA LEU A 32 6.91 5.03 -9.00
C LEU A 32 7.68 5.98 -9.92
N ALA A 33 8.73 5.48 -10.59
CA ALA A 33 9.53 6.24 -11.56
C ALA A 33 8.65 6.78 -12.68
N ASP A 34 7.86 5.92 -13.33
CA ASP A 34 7.01 6.27 -14.46
C ASP A 34 5.85 7.19 -14.06
N ARG A 35 5.29 7.03 -12.85
CA ARG A 35 4.15 7.85 -12.38
C ARG A 35 4.54 9.29 -12.12
N TYR A 36 5.66 9.44 -11.42
CA TYR A 36 6.07 10.73 -10.87
C TYR A 36 7.24 11.32 -11.63
N ASN A 37 7.74 10.63 -12.64
CA ASN A 37 8.95 10.99 -13.38
C ASN A 37 10.14 11.19 -12.43
N VAL A 38 10.35 10.28 -11.47
CA VAL A 38 11.41 10.39 -10.44
C VAL A 38 12.50 9.35 -10.64
N ALA A 39 13.72 9.64 -10.17
CA ALA A 39 14.73 8.60 -10.00
C ALA A 39 14.40 7.78 -8.74
N VAL A 40 14.64 6.47 -8.80
CA VAL A 40 14.43 5.53 -7.70
C VAL A 40 15.71 4.75 -7.45
N ASP A 41 16.28 4.88 -6.26
CA ASP A 41 17.32 4.01 -5.74
C ASP A 41 16.67 2.86 -4.97
N LEU A 42 16.98 1.62 -5.35
CA LEU A 42 16.37 0.41 -4.81
C LEU A 42 17.40 -0.45 -4.09
N ALA A 43 17.19 -0.65 -2.79
CA ALA A 43 17.94 -1.60 -1.98
C ALA A 43 17.02 -2.70 -1.43
N VAL A 44 17.36 -3.97 -1.70
CA VAL A 44 16.63 -5.14 -1.16
C VAL A 44 17.47 -5.78 -0.07
N HIS A 45 16.87 -6.03 1.09
CA HIS A 45 17.54 -6.58 2.26
C HIS A 45 16.98 -7.93 2.67
N ASP A 46 17.90 -8.83 3.02
CA ASP A 46 17.60 -10.05 3.75
C ASP A 46 17.33 -9.77 5.25
N PRO A 47 16.66 -10.71 5.95
CA PRO A 47 16.54 -10.71 7.39
C PRO A 47 17.90 -10.54 8.06
N ARG A 48 17.97 -9.63 9.03
CA ARG A 48 19.18 -9.44 9.83
C ARG A 48 19.40 -10.64 10.76
N PRO A 49 20.65 -11.00 11.08
CA PRO A 49 20.96 -12.02 12.07
C PRO A 49 20.24 -11.80 13.42
N GLY A 50 19.52 -12.83 13.86
CA GLY A 50 18.67 -12.84 15.06
C GLY A 50 17.44 -11.91 14.99
N GLY A 51 17.13 -11.34 13.83
CA GLY A 51 15.81 -10.75 13.55
C GLY A 51 14.78 -11.81 13.18
N ASP A 52 13.57 -11.38 12.84
CA ASP A 52 12.56 -12.28 12.28
C ASP A 52 13.04 -12.77 10.90
N PRO A 53 13.22 -14.09 10.69
CA PRO A 53 13.71 -14.65 9.43
C PRO A 53 12.75 -14.43 8.25
N ARG A 54 11.55 -13.90 8.50
CA ARG A 54 10.59 -13.55 7.47
C ARG A 54 10.71 -12.10 6.99
N ASN A 55 11.50 -11.27 7.68
CA ASN A 55 11.55 -9.83 7.44
C ASN A 55 12.45 -9.42 6.26
N PHE A 56 12.13 -9.94 5.07
CA PHE A 56 12.65 -9.41 3.81
C PHE A 56 11.97 -8.07 3.54
N HIS A 57 12.74 -7.06 3.15
CA HIS A 57 12.20 -5.73 2.88
C HIS A 57 13.02 -4.99 1.84
N ALA A 58 12.41 -4.01 1.19
CA ALA A 58 13.10 -3.11 0.29
C ALA A 58 12.93 -1.65 0.71
N HIS A 59 13.99 -0.89 0.50
CA HIS A 59 14.02 0.55 0.59
C HIS A 59 14.03 1.11 -0.84
N LEU A 60 13.05 1.94 -1.16
CA LEU A 60 12.94 2.65 -2.44
C LEU A 60 13.09 4.15 -2.13
N LEU A 61 14.29 4.68 -2.34
CA LEU A 61 14.58 6.09 -2.15
C LEU A 61 14.28 6.83 -3.46
N THR A 62 13.41 7.82 -3.41
CA THR A 62 13.01 8.61 -4.58
C THR A 62 13.47 10.04 -4.46
N THR A 63 13.81 10.66 -5.59
CA THR A 63 13.93 12.12 -5.66
C THR A 63 12.59 12.77 -5.32
N THR A 64 12.60 13.90 -4.62
CA THR A 64 11.36 14.65 -4.31
C THR A 64 10.85 15.50 -5.49
N ARG A 65 11.61 15.49 -6.59
CA ARG A 65 11.43 16.29 -7.79
C ARG A 65 11.52 15.40 -9.02
N GLU A 66 10.83 15.83 -10.07
CA GLU A 66 10.87 15.18 -11.38
C GLU A 66 12.29 15.21 -11.95
N VAL A 67 12.64 14.18 -12.70
CA VAL A 67 13.90 14.06 -13.45
C VAL A 67 13.59 14.38 -14.89
N THR A 68 14.22 15.42 -15.40
CA THR A 68 14.09 15.88 -16.79
C THR A 68 15.45 15.84 -17.47
N PRO A 69 15.52 15.93 -18.82
CA PRO A 69 16.80 16.06 -19.52
C PRO A 69 17.66 17.25 -19.03
N ALA A 70 17.04 18.29 -18.48
CA ALA A 70 17.72 19.47 -17.92
C ALA A 70 18.11 19.32 -16.43
N GLY A 71 17.80 18.18 -15.80
CA GLY A 71 18.04 17.93 -14.37
C GLY A 71 16.75 17.86 -13.54
N LEU A 72 16.84 18.20 -12.25
CA LEU A 72 15.72 18.10 -11.31
C LEU A 72 14.71 19.26 -11.49
N GLY A 73 13.46 18.91 -11.78
CA GLY A 73 12.35 19.83 -12.03
C GLY A 73 11.48 20.15 -10.81
N ALA A 74 10.17 20.26 -11.04
CA ALA A 74 9.19 20.58 -10.02
C ALA A 74 9.06 19.46 -8.96
N LYS A 75 8.53 19.81 -7.79
CA LYS A 75 8.17 18.79 -6.78
C LYS A 75 6.99 17.97 -7.28
N THR A 76 7.08 16.65 -7.09
CA THR A 76 6.11 15.69 -7.63
C THR A 76 5.71 14.66 -6.59
N GLY A 77 4.74 13.81 -6.94
CA GLY A 77 4.23 12.75 -6.07
C GLY A 77 3.84 13.29 -4.69
N LEU A 78 4.11 12.52 -3.64
CA LEU A 78 3.74 12.85 -2.26
C LEU A 78 4.49 14.07 -1.68
N ASP A 79 5.45 14.63 -2.41
CA ASP A 79 6.20 15.83 -2.02
C ASP A 79 5.65 17.12 -2.63
N MET A 80 4.71 17.01 -3.55
CA MET A 80 3.92 18.15 -4.04
C MET A 80 3.05 18.73 -2.92
N GLY A 81 2.99 20.06 -2.83
CA GLY A 81 2.17 20.74 -1.83
C GLY A 81 0.67 20.63 -2.11
N SER A 82 -0.16 20.63 -1.08
CA SER A 82 -1.61 20.44 -1.19
C SER A 82 -2.30 21.44 -2.13
N GLY A 83 -1.88 22.71 -2.13
CA GLY A 83 -2.44 23.73 -3.02
C GLY A 83 -2.11 23.52 -4.50
N GLU A 84 -0.89 23.02 -4.79
CA GLU A 84 -0.52 22.63 -6.16
C GLU A 84 -1.29 21.39 -6.59
N ARG A 85 -1.41 20.39 -5.71
CA ARG A 85 -2.24 19.19 -5.98
C ARG A 85 -3.68 19.57 -6.30
N PHE A 86 -4.28 20.45 -5.50
CA PHE A 86 -5.63 20.95 -5.75
C PHE A 86 -5.74 21.66 -7.09
N ARG A 87 -4.80 22.57 -7.43
CA ARG A 87 -4.77 23.26 -8.73
C ARG A 87 -4.62 22.32 -9.92
N ARG A 88 -3.95 21.17 -9.74
CA ARG A 88 -3.79 20.12 -10.76
C ARG A 88 -4.90 19.07 -10.74
N GLU A 89 -5.95 19.26 -9.93
CA GLU A 89 -7.04 18.29 -9.76
C GLU A 89 -6.54 16.89 -9.35
N LEU A 90 -5.42 16.84 -8.62
CA LEU A 90 -4.83 15.61 -8.12
C LEU A 90 -5.49 15.18 -6.80
N PRO A 91 -5.49 13.86 -6.51
CA PRO A 91 -5.90 13.36 -5.20
C PRO A 91 -5.12 14.04 -4.06
N SER A 92 -5.69 14.04 -2.86
CA SER A 92 -4.94 14.48 -1.68
C SER A 92 -3.71 13.59 -1.47
N SER A 93 -2.68 14.09 -0.78
CA SER A 93 -1.50 13.27 -0.46
C SER A 93 -1.88 12.02 0.35
N ARG A 94 -2.98 12.07 1.13
CA ARG A 94 -3.50 10.92 1.88
C ARG A 94 -4.10 9.88 0.96
N ASP A 95 -4.94 10.29 0.02
CA ASP A 95 -5.62 9.38 -0.91
C ASP A 95 -4.61 8.75 -1.88
N GLU A 96 -3.64 9.55 -2.36
CA GLU A 96 -2.51 9.06 -3.15
C GLU A 96 -1.70 8.01 -2.39
N PHE A 97 -1.42 8.24 -1.10
CA PHE A 97 -0.73 7.27 -0.27
C PHE A 97 -1.54 5.97 -0.08
N LEU A 98 -2.86 6.06 0.10
CA LEU A 98 -3.74 4.90 0.19
C LEU A 98 -3.76 4.11 -1.13
N ALA A 99 -3.82 4.79 -2.28
CA ALA A 99 -3.75 4.16 -3.60
C ALA A 99 -2.40 3.45 -3.83
N LEU A 100 -1.28 4.02 -3.36
CA LEU A 100 0.02 3.35 -3.41
C LEU A 100 0.06 2.09 -2.55
N ARG A 101 -0.58 2.10 -1.37
CA ARG A 101 -0.68 0.90 -0.51
C ARG A 101 -1.52 -0.20 -1.15
N GLU A 102 -2.64 0.18 -1.76
CA GLU A 102 -3.48 -0.75 -2.53
C GLU A 102 -2.72 -1.33 -3.72
N ARG A 103 -1.97 -0.48 -4.44
CA ARG A 103 -1.17 -0.92 -5.58
C ARG A 103 -0.10 -1.91 -5.16
N TRP A 104 0.63 -1.63 -4.08
CA TRP A 104 1.60 -2.57 -3.52
C TRP A 104 0.98 -3.92 -3.19
N ALA A 105 -0.19 -3.94 -2.53
CA ALA A 105 -0.90 -5.18 -2.22
C ALA A 105 -1.33 -5.94 -3.48
N THR A 106 -1.77 -5.23 -4.52
CA THR A 106 -2.14 -5.81 -5.81
C THR A 106 -0.96 -6.48 -6.51
N LEU A 107 0.19 -5.80 -6.56
CA LEU A 107 1.42 -6.35 -7.13
C LEU A 107 1.90 -7.57 -6.33
N THR A 108 1.89 -7.47 -5.00
CA THR A 108 2.30 -8.56 -4.11
C THR A 108 1.42 -9.79 -4.29
N ASN A 109 0.09 -9.62 -4.30
CA ASN A 109 -0.85 -10.72 -4.52
C ASN A 109 -0.73 -11.33 -5.92
N SER A 110 -0.38 -10.52 -6.92
CA SER A 110 -0.13 -11.02 -8.28
C SER A 110 1.13 -11.87 -8.30
N ALA A 111 2.24 -11.42 -7.69
CA ALA A 111 3.47 -12.20 -7.62
C ALA A 111 3.30 -13.52 -6.84
N LEU A 112 2.54 -13.49 -5.73
CA LEU A 112 2.21 -14.70 -4.97
C LEU A 112 1.38 -15.68 -5.79
N ARG A 113 0.38 -15.20 -6.54
CA ARG A 113 -0.38 -16.03 -7.49
C ARG A 113 0.52 -16.58 -8.60
N GLU A 114 1.41 -15.73 -9.12
CA GLU A 114 2.54 -16.00 -10.03
C GLU A 114 3.29 -17.29 -9.68
N ALA A 115 3.64 -17.36 -8.39
CA ALA A 115 4.41 -18.44 -7.81
C ALA A 115 3.56 -19.62 -7.33
N ASN A 116 2.26 -19.68 -7.64
CA ASN A 116 1.30 -20.67 -7.14
C ASN A 116 1.24 -20.74 -5.60
N ILE A 117 1.38 -19.60 -4.93
CA ILE A 117 1.31 -19.47 -3.47
C ILE A 117 -0.08 -18.95 -3.08
N GLU A 118 -0.74 -19.61 -2.13
CA GLU A 118 -2.10 -19.25 -1.68
C GLU A 118 -2.14 -17.99 -0.81
N ALA A 119 -1.04 -17.64 -0.16
CA ALA A 119 -0.95 -16.49 0.73
C ALA A 119 -1.39 -15.18 0.04
N ARG A 120 -2.07 -14.30 0.79
CA ARG A 120 -2.52 -13.00 0.31
C ARG A 120 -2.25 -11.91 1.33
N VAL A 121 -1.98 -10.72 0.83
CA VAL A 121 -1.85 -9.49 1.60
C VAL A 121 -3.05 -8.58 1.36
N GLU A 122 -3.40 -7.80 2.38
CA GLU A 122 -4.51 -6.85 2.33
C GLU A 122 -4.05 -5.52 2.92
N HIS A 123 -4.30 -4.43 2.19
CA HIS A 123 -3.79 -3.10 2.53
C HIS A 123 -4.71 -2.36 3.51
N ARG A 124 -6.00 -2.73 3.52
CA ARG A 124 -7.03 -2.17 4.41
C ARG A 124 -6.79 -2.57 5.86
N SER A 125 -7.20 -1.69 6.77
CA SER A 125 -7.18 -1.99 8.20
C SER A 125 -8.10 -3.17 8.53
N LEU A 126 -7.87 -3.84 9.67
CA LEU A 126 -8.75 -4.91 10.15
C LEU A 126 -10.21 -4.43 10.26
N ALA A 127 -10.42 -3.21 10.80
CA ALA A 127 -11.74 -2.59 10.90
C ALA A 127 -12.40 -2.39 9.51
N ALA A 128 -11.66 -1.88 8.52
CA ALA A 128 -12.17 -1.70 7.15
C ALA A 128 -12.46 -3.03 6.42
N ARG A 129 -11.98 -4.15 6.95
CA ARG A 129 -12.29 -5.51 6.47
C ARG A 129 -13.44 -6.16 7.26
N GLY A 130 -14.01 -5.46 8.24
CA GLY A 130 -14.97 -6.04 9.17
C GLY A 130 -14.38 -7.09 10.12
N ILE A 131 -13.04 -7.14 10.26
CA ILE A 131 -12.36 -8.08 11.14
C ILE A 131 -12.22 -7.43 12.51
N ASP A 132 -13.04 -7.89 13.44
CA ASP A 132 -13.02 -7.39 14.80
C ASP A 132 -12.02 -8.20 15.65
N ARG A 133 -10.74 -7.86 15.48
CA ARG A 133 -9.59 -8.48 16.15
C ARG A 133 -8.86 -7.47 17.02
N GLU A 134 -8.52 -7.89 18.23
CA GLU A 134 -7.77 -7.07 19.16
C GLU A 134 -6.38 -6.69 18.59
N PRO A 135 -5.99 -5.40 18.61
CA PRO A 135 -4.67 -4.98 18.20
C PRO A 135 -3.59 -5.61 19.09
N ARG A 136 -2.56 -6.19 18.47
CA ARG A 136 -1.39 -6.71 19.19
C ARG A 136 -0.69 -5.55 19.92
N PRO A 137 -0.16 -5.79 21.13
CA PRO A 137 0.54 -4.75 21.88
C PRO A 137 1.87 -4.42 21.18
N SER A 138 2.22 -3.13 21.14
CA SER A 138 3.56 -2.71 20.75
C SER A 138 4.51 -2.90 21.93
N VAL A 139 5.48 -3.80 21.79
CA VAL A 139 6.52 -4.01 22.81
C VAL A 139 7.61 -2.96 22.61
N PRO A 140 7.97 -2.16 23.64
CA PRO A 140 9.03 -1.17 23.53
C PRO A 140 10.37 -1.79 23.08
N LEU A 141 11.15 -1.05 22.29
CA LEU A 141 12.42 -1.54 21.74
C LEU A 141 13.40 -2.00 22.83
N THR A 142 13.42 -1.33 23.98
CA THR A 142 14.25 -1.69 25.14
C THR A 142 13.86 -3.06 25.70
N ALA A 143 12.57 -3.29 25.93
CA ALA A 143 12.01 -4.55 26.40
C ALA A 143 12.29 -5.69 25.40
N TYR A 144 12.07 -5.44 24.10
CA TYR A 144 12.40 -6.37 23.04
C TYR A 144 13.90 -6.75 23.01
N LYS A 145 14.81 -5.78 23.20
CA LYS A 145 16.25 -6.04 23.25
C LYS A 145 16.67 -6.88 24.46
N ILE A 146 16.01 -6.71 25.61
CA ILE A 146 16.24 -7.54 26.81
C ILE A 146 15.87 -8.99 26.49
N GLU A 147 14.67 -9.23 25.94
CA GLU A 147 14.21 -10.56 25.55
C GLU A 147 15.10 -11.21 24.49
N ARG A 148 15.59 -10.44 23.53
CA ARG A 148 16.54 -10.92 22.52
C ARG A 148 17.87 -11.40 23.09
N ARG A 149 18.26 -10.96 24.28
CA ARG A 149 19.47 -11.45 24.98
C ARG A 149 19.17 -12.67 25.85
N GLY A 150 17.96 -13.22 25.79
CA GLY A 150 17.51 -14.34 26.63
C GLY A 150 17.07 -13.92 28.04
N ALA A 151 17.00 -12.61 28.32
CA ALA A 151 16.57 -12.11 29.62
C ALA A 151 15.06 -11.82 29.63
N ARG A 152 14.43 -12.00 30.79
CA ARG A 152 13.00 -11.73 30.98
C ARG A 152 12.73 -10.23 31.00
N SER A 153 11.69 -9.75 30.31
CA SER A 153 11.23 -8.36 30.37
C SER A 153 9.84 -8.27 30.99
N GLU A 154 9.77 -7.76 32.23
CA GLU A 154 8.50 -7.57 32.94
C GLU A 154 7.53 -6.66 32.17
N VAL A 155 8.05 -5.60 31.55
CA VAL A 155 7.25 -4.68 30.73
C VAL A 155 6.60 -5.41 29.55
N ALA A 156 7.36 -6.23 28.82
CA ALA A 156 6.82 -6.97 27.69
C ALA A 156 5.81 -8.04 28.13
N GLU A 157 6.06 -8.70 29.27
CA GLU A 157 5.12 -9.67 29.83
C GLU A 157 3.82 -9.03 30.28
N HIS A 158 3.89 -7.88 30.96
CA HIS A 158 2.73 -7.12 31.39
C HIS A 158 1.86 -6.73 30.19
N LEU A 159 2.46 -6.14 29.15
CA LEU A 159 1.76 -5.78 27.91
C LEU A 159 1.09 -6.99 27.22
N ARG A 160 1.76 -8.15 27.21
CA ARG A 160 1.17 -9.39 26.68
C ARG A 160 0.06 -9.93 27.57
N ALA A 161 0.17 -9.80 28.89
CA ALA A 161 -0.87 -10.22 29.83
C ALA A 161 -2.13 -9.36 29.69
N GLU A 162 -1.98 -8.04 29.62
CA GLU A 162 -3.11 -7.12 29.35
C GLU A 162 -3.78 -7.41 28.00
N TYR A 163 -2.99 -7.70 26.97
CA TYR A 163 -3.53 -8.13 25.68
C TYR A 163 -4.33 -9.43 25.80
N ARG A 164 -3.81 -10.46 26.49
CA ARG A 164 -4.56 -11.71 26.73
C ARG A 164 -5.86 -11.46 27.48
N ALA A 165 -5.85 -10.59 28.50
CA ALA A 165 -7.04 -10.23 29.25
C ALA A 165 -8.10 -9.52 28.37
N ARG A 166 -7.67 -8.59 27.49
CA ARG A 166 -8.58 -7.94 26.51
C ARG A 166 -9.19 -8.94 25.55
N VAL A 167 -8.39 -9.85 24.99
CA VAL A 167 -8.87 -10.92 24.09
C VAL A 167 -9.86 -11.83 24.82
N GLN A 168 -9.57 -12.24 26.05
CA GLN A 168 -10.44 -13.12 26.84
C GLN A 168 -11.79 -12.45 27.13
N LYS A 169 -11.78 -11.21 27.63
CA LYS A 169 -13.00 -10.43 27.90
C LYS A 169 -13.86 -10.25 26.65
N ARG A 170 -13.23 -10.14 25.49
CA ARG A 170 -13.90 -10.03 24.19
C ARG A 170 -14.56 -11.35 23.77
N LEU A 171 -13.88 -12.48 23.95
CA LEU A 171 -14.45 -13.81 23.70
C LEU A 171 -15.64 -14.10 24.62
N GLU A 172 -15.55 -13.75 25.90
CA GLU A 172 -16.64 -13.90 26.87
C GLU A 172 -17.87 -13.07 26.48
N ARG A 173 -17.67 -11.81 26.05
CA ARG A 173 -18.76 -10.97 25.54
C ARG A 173 -19.42 -11.56 24.30
N ALA A 174 -18.62 -12.08 23.36
CA ALA A 174 -19.14 -12.73 22.17
C ALA A 174 -19.93 -14.00 22.52
N ALA A 175 -19.43 -14.83 23.43
CA ALA A 175 -20.14 -16.02 23.91
C ALA A 175 -21.46 -15.68 24.61
N ALA A 176 -21.47 -14.67 25.48
CA ALA A 176 -22.69 -14.21 26.16
C ALA A 176 -23.74 -13.67 25.18
N ALA A 177 -23.32 -12.95 24.14
CA ALA A 177 -24.20 -12.47 23.09
C ALA A 177 -24.85 -13.65 22.32
N SER A 178 -24.06 -14.65 21.91
CA SER A 178 -24.56 -15.83 21.21
C SER A 178 -25.55 -16.66 22.03
N THR A 179 -25.34 -16.78 23.35
CA THR A 179 -26.27 -17.49 24.24
C THR A 179 -27.62 -16.74 24.37
N SER A 180 -27.59 -15.41 24.45
CA SER A 180 -28.80 -14.59 24.52
C SER A 180 -29.61 -14.55 23.22
N ASP A 181 -28.94 -14.69 22.06
CA ASP A 181 -29.60 -14.79 20.76
C ASP A 181 -30.25 -16.18 20.57
N SER A 182 -29.58 -17.24 21.02
CA SER A 182 -30.14 -18.61 20.99
C SER A 182 -31.40 -18.76 21.85
N THR A 183 -31.46 -18.09 23.00
CA THR A 183 -32.66 -18.07 23.85
C THR A 183 -33.80 -17.25 23.24
N ARG A 184 -33.51 -16.18 22.49
CA ARG A 184 -34.51 -15.42 21.73
C ARG A 184 -35.02 -16.14 20.49
N THR A 185 -34.19 -16.92 19.80
CA THR A 185 -34.64 -17.74 18.67
C THR A 185 -35.47 -18.93 19.11
N ALA A 186 -35.16 -19.56 20.26
CA ALA A 186 -36.01 -20.61 20.83
C ALA A 186 -37.44 -20.11 21.12
N ASP A 187 -37.57 -18.88 21.61
CA ASP A 187 -38.86 -18.23 21.90
C ASP A 187 -39.65 -17.82 20.63
N ARG A 188 -39.01 -17.81 19.45
CA ARG A 188 -39.63 -17.47 18.16
C ARG A 188 -40.02 -18.68 17.31
N THR A 189 -39.66 -19.90 17.71
CA THR A 189 -39.98 -21.12 16.95
C THR A 189 -41.45 -21.58 17.05
N HIS A 190 -42.33 -20.81 17.69
CA HIS A 190 -43.77 -21.13 17.77
C HIS A 190 -44.67 -20.47 16.72
N SER A 191 -44.14 -19.68 15.77
CA SER A 191 -44.94 -19.18 14.64
C SER A 191 -44.07 -18.81 13.43
N ASP A 192 -43.87 -19.74 12.50
CA ASP A 192 -44.12 -19.46 11.08
C ASP A 192 -43.96 -20.73 10.22
N GLN A 193 -44.97 -21.03 9.39
CA GLN A 193 -44.90 -22.01 8.32
C GLN A 193 -44.84 -21.24 6.99
N GLY A 194 -43.80 -21.53 6.19
CA GLY A 194 -43.86 -21.38 4.73
C GLY A 194 -42.83 -20.43 4.11
N ALA A 195 -41.87 -20.99 3.37
CA ALA A 195 -41.57 -20.68 1.96
C ALA A 195 -40.22 -21.29 1.53
N ALA A 196 -40.19 -21.82 0.30
CA ALA A 196 -39.06 -22.51 -0.34
C ALA A 196 -38.21 -21.53 -1.22
N PRO A 197 -37.25 -21.98 -2.06
CA PRO A 197 -35.81 -21.71 -1.87
C PRO A 197 -35.19 -20.71 -2.86
N ALA A 198 -33.89 -20.51 -2.63
CA ALA A 198 -32.95 -19.53 -3.18
C ALA A 198 -32.85 -19.39 -4.70
N SER A 199 -32.45 -18.18 -5.14
CA SER A 199 -31.84 -17.93 -6.44
C SER A 199 -30.34 -17.63 -6.27
N GLU A 200 -29.52 -18.50 -6.87
CA GLU A 200 -28.09 -18.30 -7.11
C GLU A 200 -27.90 -17.45 -8.37
N GLN A 201 -27.11 -16.39 -8.28
CA GLN A 201 -26.35 -15.68 -9.35
C GLN A 201 -25.67 -14.49 -8.63
N ASP A 202 -24.35 -14.32 -8.61
CA ASP A 202 -23.48 -14.21 -9.77
C ASP A 202 -22.02 -14.48 -9.35
N SER A 203 -21.44 -15.60 -9.78
CA SER A 203 -20.02 -15.94 -9.56
C SER A 203 -19.21 -15.57 -10.80
N ALA A 204 -18.61 -14.38 -10.80
CA ALA A 204 -17.72 -13.97 -11.88
C ALA A 204 -16.43 -14.84 -11.86
N ALA A 205 -16.22 -15.57 -12.95
CA ALA A 205 -15.04 -16.40 -13.22
C ALA A 205 -13.69 -15.65 -13.05
N PRO A 206 -12.58 -16.34 -12.76
CA PRO A 206 -11.27 -15.70 -12.60
C PRO A 206 -10.82 -15.08 -13.93
N ARG A 207 -10.71 -13.75 -13.95
CA ARG A 207 -10.16 -12.99 -15.08
C ARG A 207 -8.66 -13.26 -15.22
N ASP A 208 -8.20 -13.37 -16.46
CA ASP A 208 -6.80 -13.53 -16.84
C ASP A 208 -5.91 -12.49 -16.14
N VAL A 209 -4.78 -12.93 -15.59
CA VAL A 209 -3.84 -12.10 -14.82
C VAL A 209 -3.26 -10.98 -15.69
N GLU A 210 -3.09 -11.24 -16.99
CA GLU A 210 -2.57 -10.26 -17.94
C GLU A 210 -3.63 -9.19 -18.28
N GLU A 211 -4.90 -9.58 -18.35
CA GLU A 211 -6.07 -8.70 -18.45
C GLU A 211 -6.19 -7.80 -17.20
N ILE A 212 -6.03 -8.36 -16.00
CA ILE A 212 -6.04 -7.60 -14.74
C ILE A 212 -4.86 -6.61 -14.68
N ARG A 213 -3.67 -7.02 -15.13
CA ARG A 213 -2.48 -6.16 -15.22
C ARG A 213 -2.70 -5.01 -16.19
N ARG A 214 -3.27 -5.30 -17.37
CA ARG A 214 -3.60 -4.30 -18.39
C ARG A 214 -4.65 -3.32 -17.88
N GLN A 215 -5.76 -3.81 -17.33
CA GLN A 215 -6.84 -2.96 -16.80
C GLN A 215 -6.37 -2.11 -15.61
N ALA A 216 -5.54 -2.66 -14.73
CA ALA A 216 -4.97 -1.90 -13.63
C ALA A 216 -3.96 -0.84 -14.13
N ARG A 217 -3.13 -1.17 -15.13
CA ARG A 217 -2.24 -0.21 -15.80
C ARG A 217 -3.03 0.89 -16.50
N GLU A 218 -4.11 0.56 -17.21
CA GLU A 218 -4.96 1.53 -17.90
C GLU A 218 -5.73 2.43 -16.93
N ALA A 219 -6.33 1.87 -15.88
CA ALA A 219 -6.98 2.65 -14.83
C ALA A 219 -5.99 3.60 -14.14
N TRP A 220 -4.74 3.15 -13.96
CA TRP A 220 -3.66 3.93 -13.38
C TRP A 220 -3.11 5.00 -14.33
N LEU A 221 -3.03 4.71 -15.64
CA LEU A 221 -2.66 5.68 -16.67
C LEU A 221 -3.74 6.75 -16.89
N ARG A 222 -5.03 6.42 -16.65
CA ARG A 222 -6.14 7.39 -16.68
C ARG A 222 -6.07 8.41 -15.54
N LEU A 223 -5.36 8.10 -14.45
CA LEU A 223 -5.11 9.03 -13.35
C LEU A 223 -3.92 9.97 -13.61
N ARG A 224 -3.29 9.90 -14.79
CA ARG A 224 -2.19 10.79 -15.17
C ARG A 224 -2.78 12.19 -15.47
N PRO A 225 -2.38 13.26 -14.76
CA PRO A 225 -2.80 14.61 -15.15
C PRO A 225 -2.26 14.93 -16.56
N LYS A 226 -3.07 15.61 -17.38
CA LYS A 226 -2.73 16.04 -18.75
C LYS A 226 -1.71 17.19 -18.74
N GLU A 227 -0.49 16.92 -18.29
CA GLU A 227 0.60 17.92 -18.30
C GLU A 227 1.55 17.75 -19.49
N ALA A 228 1.57 16.57 -20.12
CA ALA A 228 2.45 16.28 -21.25
C ALA A 228 2.07 17.01 -22.57
N GLU A 229 0.81 17.43 -22.74
CA GLU A 229 0.37 18.16 -23.96
C GLU A 229 0.55 19.68 -23.87
N ARG A 230 0.70 20.25 -22.66
CA ARG A 230 0.87 21.71 -22.49
C ARG A 230 2.32 22.19 -22.61
N GLY A 231 3.30 21.31 -22.37
CA GLY A 231 4.72 21.62 -22.49
C GLY A 231 5.24 21.74 -23.93
N ALA A 232 4.55 21.13 -24.89
CA ALA A 232 4.94 21.17 -26.31
C ALA A 232 4.44 22.42 -27.05
N GLY A 233 3.35 23.05 -26.59
CA GLY A 233 2.79 24.26 -27.21
C GLY A 233 3.52 25.55 -26.85
N SER A 234 4.12 25.63 -25.65
CA SER A 234 4.82 26.84 -25.19
C SER A 234 6.24 26.99 -25.74
N ALA A 235 6.84 25.91 -26.25
CA ALA A 235 8.19 25.95 -26.83
C ALA A 235 8.21 26.44 -28.30
N ALA A 236 7.04 26.48 -28.97
CA ALA A 236 6.93 26.95 -30.35
C ALA A 236 6.76 28.48 -30.46
N ASP A 237 6.18 29.14 -29.45
CA ASP A 237 5.89 30.59 -29.49
C ASP A 237 7.07 31.49 -29.09
N HIS A 238 8.16 30.94 -28.52
CA HIS A 238 9.34 31.71 -28.14
C HIS A 238 10.52 31.62 -29.13
N ALA A 239 10.36 30.92 -30.25
CA ALA A 239 11.42 30.77 -31.26
C ALA A 239 11.31 31.77 -32.44
N VAL A 240 10.32 32.67 -32.45
CA VAL A 240 10.08 33.57 -33.59
C VAL A 240 10.58 35.02 -33.36
N ASP A 241 10.99 35.39 -32.15
CA ASP A 241 11.26 36.80 -31.79
C ASP A 241 12.75 37.19 -31.64
N HIS A 242 13.71 36.35 -32.07
CA HIS A 242 15.15 36.63 -31.92
C HIS A 242 15.97 36.67 -33.23
N GLU A 243 15.34 36.93 -34.37
CA GLU A 243 16.06 37.20 -35.64
C GLU A 243 15.61 38.49 -36.34
N ARG A 244 15.52 39.61 -35.61
CA ARG A 244 15.50 40.96 -36.24
C ARG A 244 16.06 42.00 -35.30
N GLU A 245 17.38 42.15 -35.27
CA GLU A 245 18.07 43.43 -35.03
C GLU A 245 19.59 43.21 -35.07
N ASP A 246 20.16 43.14 -36.28
CA ASP A 246 21.54 43.60 -36.52
C ASP A 246 21.73 43.99 -37.99
N VAL A 247 21.25 45.19 -38.34
CA VAL A 247 21.71 45.95 -39.51
C VAL A 247 21.69 47.44 -39.19
N GLY A 248 22.86 48.00 -38.91
CA GLY A 248 23.28 49.25 -39.55
C GLY A 248 23.30 50.53 -38.71
N LYS A 249 24.55 51.04 -38.61
CA LYS A 249 25.03 52.42 -38.36
C LYS A 249 25.39 52.80 -36.92
#